data_AF-A0A660VWS5-F1
#
_entry.id   AF-A0A660VWS5-F1
#
_cell.length_a   1.000
_cell.length_b   1.000
_cell.length_c   1.000
_cell.angle_alpha   90.00
_cell.angle_beta   90.00
_cell.angle_gamma   90.00
#
_symmetry.space_group_name_H-M   'P 1'
#
loop_
_entity.id
_entity.type
_entity.pdbx_description
1 polymer ?
#
loop_
_entity_poly.entity_id
_entity_poly.type
_entity_poly.pdbx_seq_one_letter_code
_entity_poly.pdbx_strand_id
1 'polypeptide(L)' 'MPDERPRELGPQPLAELMTLHELTHHDLVAASSEQLTHKMVARGVKGRRLTPNVRGKLLRAINGATGNRYELRDLFNY' A
#
# COMPACT_ATOMS: atom_id res chain seq x y z
N MET A 1 -15.69 -13.55 -23.47
CA MET A 1 -14.45 -13.97 -22.79
C MET A 1 -14.23 -13.05 -21.61
N PRO A 2 -14.39 -13.49 -20.36
CA PRO A 2 -13.99 -12.68 -19.23
C PRO A 2 -12.46 -12.62 -19.22
N ASP A 3 -11.94 -11.41 -19.19
CA ASP A 3 -10.53 -11.10 -19.15
C ASP A 3 -9.97 -11.49 -17.77
N GLU A 4 -9.57 -12.76 -17.65
CA GLU A 4 -9.04 -13.40 -16.45
C GLU A 4 -7.55 -13.05 -16.30
N ARG A 5 -7.24 -11.75 -16.30
CA ARG A 5 -5.91 -11.29 -15.89
C ARG A 5 -5.79 -11.55 -14.37
N PRO A 6 -4.77 -12.28 -13.88
CA PRO A 6 -4.59 -12.48 -12.45
C PRO A 6 -4.46 -11.11 -11.78
N ARG A 7 -5.49 -10.76 -10.99
CA ARG A 7 -5.61 -9.46 -10.30
C ARG A 7 -4.75 -9.38 -9.04
N GLU A 8 -4.05 -10.47 -8.74
CA GLU A 8 -3.11 -10.62 -7.64
C GLU A 8 -1.72 -10.66 -8.24
N LEU A 9 -1.04 -9.50 -8.23
CA LEU A 9 0.34 -9.34 -8.74
C LEU A 9 1.39 -9.96 -7.79
N GLY A 10 1.03 -11.01 -7.04
CA GLY A 10 1.85 -11.56 -5.96
C GLY A 10 1.98 -10.59 -4.76
N PRO A 11 2.81 -10.96 -3.76
CA PRO A 11 3.09 -10.12 -2.60
C PRO A 11 3.73 -8.81 -3.08
N GLN A 12 3.13 -7.68 -2.73
CA GLN A 12 3.70 -6.38 -3.05
C GLN A 12 4.82 -6.05 -2.06
N PRO A 13 5.85 -5.29 -2.49
CA PRO A 13 6.89 -4.77 -1.61
C PRO A 13 6.33 -4.05 -0.37
N LEU A 14 5.17 -3.40 -0.52
CA LEU A 14 4.44 -2.79 0.60
C LEU A 14 4.15 -3.77 1.75
N ALA A 15 3.78 -5.02 1.44
CA ALA A 15 3.48 -6.03 2.46
C ALA A 15 4.71 -6.39 3.29
N GLU A 16 5.86 -6.51 2.61
CA GLU A 16 7.15 -6.76 3.24
C GLU A 16 7.59 -5.55 4.07
N LEU A 17 7.44 -4.33 3.53
CA LEU A 17 7.74 -3.09 4.27
C LEU A 17 6.87 -2.95 5.53
N MET A 18 5.58 -3.24 5.45
CA MET A 18 4.71 -3.21 6.63
C MET A 18 5.15 -4.24 7.68
N THR A 19 5.56 -5.43 7.26
CA THR A 19 6.05 -6.47 8.17
C THR A 19 7.41 -6.09 8.77
N LEU A 20 8.31 -5.53 7.96
CA LEU A 20 9.66 -5.11 8.35
C LEU A 20 9.64 -3.99 9.40
N HIS A 21 8.73 -3.03 9.25
CA HIS A 21 8.57 -1.90 10.17
C HIS A 21 7.58 -2.19 11.31
N GLU A 22 7.10 -3.44 11.43
CA GLU A 22 6.09 -3.84 12.42
C GLU A 22 4.82 -2.96 12.39
N LEU A 23 4.50 -2.41 11.21
CA LEU A 23 3.40 -1.47 11.03
C LEU A 23 2.09 -2.21 10.84
N THR A 24 1.12 -1.87 11.68
CA THR A 24 -0.25 -2.34 11.50
C THR A 24 -1.00 -1.47 10.49
N HIS A 25 -2.05 -2.05 9.90
CA HIS A 25 -2.98 -1.29 9.05
C HIS A 25 -3.56 -0.07 9.76
N HIS A 26 -3.73 -0.14 11.08
CA HIS A 26 -4.22 0.98 11.89
C HIS A 26 -3.18 2.09 11.99
N ASP A 27 -1.92 1.73 12.23
CA ASP A 27 -0.82 2.69 12.34
C ASP A 27 -0.64 3.47 11.02
N LEU A 28 -0.71 2.77 9.89
CA LEU A 28 -0.65 3.40 8.57
C LEU A 28 -1.82 4.36 8.34
N VAL A 29 -3.04 3.99 8.77
CA VAL A 29 -4.23 4.84 8.65
C VAL A 29 -4.15 6.04 9.60
N ALA A 30 -3.60 5.86 10.79
CA ALA A 30 -3.42 6.93 11.79
C ALA A 30 -2.32 7.92 11.38
N ALA A 31 -1.24 7.45 10.77
CA ALA A 31 -0.17 8.28 10.22
C ALA A 31 -0.58 8.99 8.91
N SER A 32 -1.60 8.49 8.22
CA SER A 32 -2.13 9.12 7.00
C SER A 32 -2.91 10.38 7.33
N SER A 33 -2.44 11.53 6.85
CA SER A 33 -3.19 12.80 6.93
C SER A 33 -4.38 12.88 5.96
N GLU A 34 -4.57 11.88 5.10
CA GLU A 34 -5.68 11.79 4.14
C GLU A 34 -6.66 10.68 4.52
N GLN A 35 -7.90 10.73 3.98
CA GLN A 35 -8.86 9.63 4.09
C GLN A 35 -8.31 8.36 3.43
N LEU A 36 -7.71 7.52 4.26
CA LEU A 36 -7.23 6.17 3.99
C LEU A 36 -8.06 5.22 4.85
N THR A 37 -8.50 4.09 4.28
CA THR A 37 -9.23 3.07 5.04
C THR A 37 -8.41 1.80 5.13
N HIS A 38 -8.64 1.01 6.19
CA HIS A 38 -8.01 -0.30 6.35
C HIS A 38 -8.21 -1.20 5.11
N LYS A 39 -9.36 -1.10 4.45
CA LYS A 39 -9.67 -1.82 3.20
C LYS A 39 -8.79 -1.38 2.02
N MET A 40 -8.33 -0.13 1.99
CA MET A 40 -7.41 0.35 0.94
C MET A 40 -6.01 -0.21 1.16
N VAL A 41 -5.54 -0.21 2.41
CA VAL A 41 -4.23 -0.77 2.79
C VAL A 41 -4.20 -2.27 2.51
N ALA A 42 -5.20 -3.02 3.01
CA ALA A 42 -5.29 -4.46 2.79
C ALA A 42 -5.36 -4.83 1.30
N ARG A 43 -5.96 -3.99 0.45
CA ARG A 43 -5.96 -4.20 -1.00
C ARG A 43 -4.58 -3.98 -1.62
N GLY A 44 -3.83 -2.97 -1.16
CA GLY A 44 -2.46 -2.73 -1.62
C GLY A 44 -1.51 -3.87 -1.22
N VAL A 45 -1.59 -4.32 0.02
CA VAL A 45 -0.80 -5.44 0.57
C VAL A 45 -1.04 -6.73 -0.20
N LYS A 46 -2.30 -7.03 -0.56
CA LYS A 46 -2.66 -8.21 -1.37
C LYS A 46 -2.26 -8.13 -2.84
N GLY A 47 -1.69 -7.02 -3.32
CA GLY A 47 -1.32 -6.87 -4.73
C GLY A 47 -2.49 -6.65 -5.68
N ARG A 48 -3.59 -6.06 -5.18
CA ARG A 48 -4.63 -5.52 -6.08
C ARG A 48 -4.16 -4.21 -6.67
N ARG A 49 -4.36 -4.04 -7.99
CA ARG A 49 -4.13 -2.76 -8.69
C ARG A 49 -5.00 -1.67 -8.08
N LEU A 50 -4.36 -0.72 -7.40
CA LEU A 50 -4.96 0.48 -6.85
C LEU A 50 -4.84 1.64 -7.84
N THR A 51 -5.79 2.58 -7.77
CA THR A 51 -5.73 3.83 -8.54
C THR A 51 -4.57 4.72 -8.07
N PRO A 52 -4.02 5.60 -8.94
CA PRO A 52 -2.91 6.50 -8.59
C PRO A 52 -3.18 7.32 -7.32
N ASN A 53 -4.41 7.80 -7.13
CA ASN A 53 -4.80 8.57 -5.95
C ASN A 53 -4.61 7.76 -4.66
N VAL A 54 -5.01 6.48 -4.65
CA VAL A 54 -4.88 5.63 -3.46
C VAL A 54 -3.43 5.24 -3.23
N ARG A 55 -2.67 5.00 -4.30
CA ARG A 55 -1.23 4.76 -4.22
C ARG A 55 -0.49 5.94 -3.58
N GLY A 56 -0.81 7.18 -3.99
CA GLY A 56 -0.22 8.39 -3.39
C GLY A 56 -0.55 8.55 -1.91
N LYS A 57 -1.79 8.21 -1.51
CA LYS A 57 -2.19 8.20 -0.10
C LYS A 57 -1.41 7.18 0.71
N LEU A 58 -1.29 5.94 0.22
CA LEU A 58 -0.50 4.90 0.88
C LEU A 58 0.98 5.29 1.01
N LEU A 59 1.53 5.94 -0.01
CA LEU A 59 2.91 6.43 0.01
C LEU A 59 3.13 7.45 1.13
N ARG A 60 2.25 8.44 1.22
CA ARG A 60 2.33 9.47 2.27
C ARG A 60 2.14 8.86 3.65
N ALA A 61 1.21 7.92 3.77
CA ALA A 61 0.94 7.20 5.00
C ALA A 61 2.17 6.40 5.47
N ILE A 62 2.81 5.63 4.59
CA ILE A 62 4.00 4.84 4.97
C ILE A 62 5.19 5.75 5.27
N ASN A 63 5.38 6.83 4.51
CA ASN A 63 6.44 7.80 4.75
C ASN A 63 6.25 8.52 6.10
N GLY A 64 5.00 8.83 6.45
CA GLY A 64 4.65 9.39 7.76
C GLY A 64 4.89 8.40 8.91
N ALA A 65 4.50 7.13 8.73
CA ALA A 65 4.63 6.11 9.75
C ALA A 65 6.09 5.68 9.99
N THR A 66 6.87 5.51 8.92
CA THR A 66 8.28 5.08 9.02
C THR A 66 9.25 6.24 9.18
N GLY A 67 8.82 7.49 8.95
CA GLY A 67 9.72 8.64 8.85
C GLY A 67 10.69 8.59 7.65
N ASN A 68 10.56 7.58 6.79
CA ASN A 68 11.39 7.40 5.61
C ASN A 68 10.72 7.98 4.36
N ARG A 69 11.50 8.10 3.28
CA ARG A 69 11.04 8.64 2.01
C ARG A 69 11.04 7.54 0.94
N TYR A 70 9.99 6.73 0.97
CA TYR A 70 9.71 5.75 -0.07
C TYR A 70 9.06 6.42 -1.29
N GLU A 71 9.20 5.77 -2.46
CA GLU A 71 8.51 6.13 -3.69
C GLU A 71 7.53 5.04 -4.14
N LEU A 72 6.62 5.38 -5.06
CA LEU A 72 5.61 4.43 -5.55
C LEU A 72 6.21 3.15 -6.14
N ARG A 73 7.40 3.24 -6.73
CA ARG A 73 8.16 2.10 -7.26
C ARG A 73 8.66 1.15 -6.18
N ASP A 74 8.90 1.65 -4.97
CA ASP A 74 9.34 0.84 -3.83
C ASP A 74 8.18 0.14 -3.16
N LEU A 75 6.94 0.62 -3.37
CA LEU A 75 5.73 0.04 -2.77
C LEU A 75 5.00 -0.90 -3.73
N PHE A 76 5.06 -0.62 -5.04
CA PHE A 76 4.28 -1.31 -6.06
C PHE A 76 5.16 -1.67 -7.25
N ASN A 77 5.12 -2.93 -7.68
CA ASN A 77 5.93 -3.45 -8.78
C ASN A 77 5.19 -3.41 -10.15
N TYR A 78 4.35 -2.38 -10.39
CA TYR A 78 3.50 -2.28 -11.59
C TYR A 78 3.18 -0.84 -12.04
#